data_AF-A0A3D5KCP9-F1
#
_entry.id   AF-A0A3D5KCP9-F1
#
_cell.length_a   1.000
_cell.length_b   1.000
_cell.length_c   1.000
_cell.angle_alpha   90.00
_cell.angle_beta   90.00
_cell.angle_gamma   90.00
#
_symmetry.space_group_name_H-M   'P 1'
#
loop_
_entity.id
_entity.type
_entity.pdbx_description
1 polymer ?
#
loop_
_entity_poly.entity_id
_entity_poly.type
_entity_poly.pdbx_seq_one_letter_code
_entity_poly.pdbx_strand_id
1 'polypeptide(L)'
;MGDYLRVFCTKEIYPTINEILKWTKSKGYYLRVDKNYNKVDLDSPNWDEVAIIGEEGHRVFIAEINKDNKQGDSLMREEVKEFLQLLNEVEDVSAEELAKVKKHLNGTKYIVALQVTGDYVGEEGDNSVSVFLKYFVDNCAGMVQEDGEGFFEGNKVIVEII
;
A
#
# COMPACT_ATOMS: atom_id res chain seq x y z
N MET A 1 -5.30 -16.80 -6.62
CA MET A 1 -5.80 -15.56 -5.98
C MET A 1 -4.57 -14.90 -5.43
N GLY A 2 -4.26 -13.68 -5.85
CA GLY A 2 -3.13 -12.93 -5.31
C GLY A 2 -3.64 -12.08 -4.16
N ASP A 3 -2.89 -12.06 -3.06
CA ASP A 3 -3.21 -11.22 -1.92
C ASP A 3 -3.07 -9.75 -2.34
N TYR A 4 -4.03 -8.94 -1.93
CA TYR A 4 -4.09 -7.53 -2.29
C TYR A 4 -3.99 -6.70 -1.03
N LEU A 5 -2.96 -5.87 -0.98
CA LEU A 5 -2.67 -5.00 0.17
C LEU A 5 -2.73 -3.54 -0.27
N ARG A 6 -3.19 -2.68 0.63
CA ARG A 6 -3.32 -1.24 0.39
C ARG A 6 -2.70 -0.45 1.51
N VAL A 7 -2.18 0.73 1.18
CA VAL A 7 -1.75 1.72 2.17
C VAL A 7 -2.41 3.06 1.90
N PHE A 8 -3.27 3.45 2.83
CA PHE A 8 -3.97 4.73 2.81
C PHE A 8 -3.06 5.81 3.41
N CYS A 9 -2.52 6.70 2.57
CA CYS A 9 -1.56 7.71 2.99
C CYS A 9 -2.24 9.06 3.23
N THR A 10 -1.98 9.68 4.39
CA THR A 10 -2.64 10.94 4.79
C THR A 10 -1.79 12.19 4.57
N LYS A 11 -0.48 12.03 4.35
CA LYS A 11 0.40 13.13 3.92
C LYS A 11 0.36 13.29 2.41
N GLU A 12 0.37 14.52 1.92
CA GLU A 12 0.48 14.83 0.48
C GLU A 12 1.96 14.81 0.03
N ILE A 13 2.63 13.68 0.26
CA ILE A 13 4.02 13.44 -0.13
C ILE A 13 4.01 12.25 -1.09
N TYR A 14 4.39 12.46 -2.33
CA TYR A 14 4.42 11.41 -3.35
C TYR A 14 5.87 10.97 -3.56
N PRO A 15 6.29 9.83 -3.01
CA PRO A 15 7.67 9.38 -3.15
C PRO A 15 7.95 8.92 -4.57
N THR A 16 9.17 9.18 -5.01
CA THR A 16 9.74 8.56 -6.21
C THR A 16 10.07 7.09 -5.93
N ILE A 17 10.09 6.26 -6.97
CA ILE A 17 10.50 4.86 -6.80
C ILE A 17 11.95 4.78 -6.27
N ASN A 18 12.85 5.64 -6.75
CA ASN A 18 14.22 5.68 -6.27
C ASN A 18 14.34 6.01 -4.78
N GLU A 19 13.49 6.88 -4.22
CA GLU A 19 13.47 7.14 -2.78
C GLU A 19 13.06 5.92 -1.98
N ILE A 20 12.03 5.20 -2.44
CA ILE A 20 11.57 3.96 -1.81
C ILE A 20 12.70 2.92 -1.83
N LEU A 21 13.29 2.66 -2.99
CA LEU A 21 14.38 1.67 -3.15
C LEU A 21 15.63 2.02 -2.33
N LYS A 22 16.00 3.31 -2.27
CA LYS A 22 17.12 3.76 -1.42
C LYS A 22 16.80 3.53 0.06
N TRP A 23 15.57 3.79 0.47
CA TRP A 23 15.14 3.58 1.85
C TRP A 23 15.10 2.10 2.21
N THR A 24 14.52 1.23 1.38
CA THR A 24 14.48 -0.22 1.64
C THR A 24 15.89 -0.81 1.70
N LYS A 25 16.78 -0.36 0.82
CA LYS A 25 18.20 -0.71 0.87
C LYS A 25 18.87 -0.29 2.18
N SER A 26 18.54 0.89 2.71
CA SER A 26 19.04 1.35 4.03
C SER A 26 18.55 0.50 5.19
N LYS A 27 17.47 -0.28 5.00
CA LYS A 27 16.94 -1.26 5.94
C LYS A 27 17.48 -2.67 5.71
N GLY A 28 18.35 -2.87 4.72
CA GLY A 28 18.96 -4.15 4.41
C GLY A 28 18.26 -4.96 3.33
N TYR A 29 17.24 -4.40 2.65
CA TYR A 29 16.46 -5.10 1.62
C TYR A 29 16.75 -4.52 0.23
N TYR A 30 17.16 -5.37 -0.71
CA TYR A 30 17.66 -4.94 -2.03
C TYR A 30 16.62 -5.14 -3.15
N LEU A 31 15.53 -4.38 -3.07
CA LEU A 31 14.47 -4.36 -4.08
C LEU A 31 14.92 -3.70 -5.39
N ARG A 32 14.32 -4.12 -6.51
CA ARG A 32 14.61 -3.61 -7.86
C ARG A 32 13.32 -3.49 -8.68
N VAL A 33 13.33 -2.62 -9.68
CA VAL A 33 12.23 -2.54 -10.66
C VAL A 33 12.43 -3.60 -11.74
N ASP A 34 11.36 -4.27 -12.12
CA ASP A 34 11.34 -5.19 -13.26
C ASP A 34 11.73 -4.47 -14.55
N LYS A 35 12.62 -5.09 -15.35
CA LYS A 35 13.12 -4.51 -16.61
C LYS A 35 12.00 -4.25 -17.63
N ASN A 36 10.87 -4.93 -17.51
CA ASN A 36 9.70 -4.70 -18.35
C ASN A 36 9.01 -3.35 -18.05
N TYR A 37 9.31 -2.73 -16.90
CA TYR A 37 8.83 -1.42 -16.48
C TYR A 37 9.88 -0.31 -16.71
N ASN A 38 10.79 -0.50 -17.66
CA ASN A 38 11.88 0.44 -17.98
C ASN A 38 11.45 1.84 -18.45
N LYS A 39 10.16 2.05 -18.74
CA LYS A 39 9.59 3.35 -19.12
C LYS A 39 9.18 4.20 -17.92
N VAL A 40 9.11 3.62 -16.73
CA VAL A 40 8.82 4.36 -15.50
C VAL A 40 10.02 5.24 -15.19
N ASP A 41 9.79 6.55 -15.09
CA ASP A 41 10.80 7.49 -14.61
C ASP A 41 10.94 7.33 -13.08
N LEU A 42 12.01 6.67 -12.65
CA LEU A 42 12.23 6.30 -11.25
C LEU A 42 12.51 7.51 -10.34
N ASP A 43 12.88 8.65 -10.92
CA ASP A 43 13.13 9.92 -10.21
C ASP A 43 11.91 10.86 -10.27
N SER A 44 10.83 10.45 -10.95
CA SER A 44 9.57 11.18 -10.99
C SER A 44 8.61 10.68 -9.90
N PRO A 45 7.92 11.60 -9.19
CA PRO A 45 6.85 11.22 -8.27
C PRO A 45 5.55 10.83 -9.02
N ASN A 46 5.52 10.96 -10.35
CA ASN A 46 4.38 10.68 -11.21
C ASN A 46 4.52 9.33 -11.91
N TRP A 47 4.79 8.29 -11.14
CA TRP A 47 4.59 6.91 -11.56
C TRP A 47 3.12 6.52 -11.32
N ASP A 48 2.62 5.56 -12.09
CA ASP A 48 1.27 5.01 -11.93
C ASP A 48 1.37 3.56 -11.44
N GLU A 49 2.17 2.74 -12.12
CA GLU A 49 2.37 1.33 -11.80
C GLU A 49 3.86 0.94 -11.93
N VAL A 50 4.34 0.06 -11.06
CA VAL A 50 5.67 -0.54 -11.14
C VAL A 50 5.66 -1.99 -10.63
N ALA A 51 6.34 -2.89 -11.34
CA ALA A 51 6.61 -4.23 -10.80
C ALA A 51 7.93 -4.25 -10.02
N ILE A 52 7.89 -4.82 -8.82
CA ILE A 52 9.04 -4.94 -7.92
C ILE A 52 9.54 -6.39 -7.90
N ILE A 53 10.87 -6.50 -7.97
CA ILE A 53 11.64 -7.73 -7.91
C ILE A 53 12.42 -7.73 -6.60
N GLY A 54 12.41 -8.87 -5.92
CA GLY A 54 13.19 -9.16 -4.73
C GLY A 54 14.68 -9.37 -5.02
N GLU A 55 15.43 -9.75 -4.00
CA GLU A 55 16.86 -10.04 -4.07
C GLU A 55 17.15 -11.28 -4.92
N GLU A 56 16.28 -12.28 -4.81
CA GLU A 56 16.37 -13.55 -5.53
C GLU A 56 16.11 -13.40 -7.04
N GLY A 57 15.65 -12.22 -7.46
CA GLY A 57 15.45 -11.90 -8.88
C GLY A 57 14.07 -12.29 -9.42
N HIS A 58 13.17 -12.76 -8.55
CA HIS A 58 11.78 -13.03 -8.86
C HIS A 58 10.90 -11.80 -8.62
N ARG A 59 9.85 -11.65 -9.45
CA ARG A 59 8.82 -10.64 -9.23
C ARG A 59 8.04 -11.02 -7.98
N VAL A 60 7.84 -10.04 -7.10
CA VAL A 60 7.14 -10.24 -5.83
C VAL A 60 5.76 -9.61 -5.86
N PHE A 61 5.64 -8.38 -6.36
CA PHE A 61 4.37 -7.67 -6.45
C PHE A 61 4.39 -6.60 -7.55
N ILE A 62 3.19 -6.18 -7.93
CA ILE A 62 2.95 -4.98 -8.73
C ILE A 62 2.40 -3.92 -7.78
N ALA A 63 3.01 -2.74 -7.76
CA ALA A 63 2.57 -1.60 -6.97
C ALA A 63 1.96 -0.52 -7.87
N GLU A 64 0.81 -0.01 -7.47
CA GLU A 64 0.08 1.08 -8.13
C GLU A 64 -0.12 2.24 -7.15
N ILE A 65 -0.09 3.48 -7.64
CA ILE A 65 -0.39 4.68 -6.83
C ILE A 65 -1.65 5.41 -7.33
N ASN A 66 -2.69 5.36 -6.51
CA ASN A 66 -3.98 5.97 -6.77
C ASN A 66 -4.08 7.34 -6.09
N LYS A 67 -3.94 8.41 -6.87
CA LYS A 67 -4.00 9.80 -6.38
C LYS A 67 -5.38 10.42 -6.61
N ASP A 68 -5.72 11.43 -5.80
CA ASP A 68 -6.84 12.30 -6.14
C ASP A 68 -6.49 13.20 -7.34
N ASN A 69 -7.05 12.89 -8.51
CA ASN A 69 -6.91 13.71 -9.72
C ASN A 69 -7.79 14.99 -9.69
N LYS A 70 -8.56 15.22 -8.61
CA LYS A 70 -9.55 16.30 -8.41
C LYS A 70 -10.60 16.40 -9.54
N GLN A 71 -10.76 15.35 -10.35
CA GLN A 71 -11.75 15.23 -11.42
C GLN A 71 -12.86 14.27 -11.00
N GLY A 72 -13.98 14.22 -11.74
CA GLY A 72 -15.24 13.59 -11.33
C GLY A 72 -15.12 12.18 -10.76
N ASP A 73 -14.25 11.35 -11.35
CA ASP A 73 -14.04 9.96 -10.96
C ASP A 73 -12.59 9.75 -10.52
N SER A 74 -12.38 9.52 -9.23
CA SER A 74 -11.08 9.25 -8.63
C SER A 74 -11.16 7.89 -7.94
N LEU A 75 -10.40 6.92 -8.46
CA LEU A 75 -10.31 5.57 -7.90
C LEU A 75 -10.03 5.60 -6.39
N MET A 76 -9.14 6.51 -5.95
CA MET A 76 -8.86 6.71 -4.53
C MET A 76 -10.12 7.08 -3.72
N ARG A 77 -10.95 8.00 -4.21
CA ARG A 77 -12.15 8.43 -3.48
C ARG A 77 -13.24 7.37 -3.49
N GLU A 78 -13.37 6.63 -4.58
CA GLU A 78 -14.29 5.50 -4.68
C GLU A 78 -13.91 4.42 -3.68
N GLU A 79 -12.63 4.02 -3.66
CA GLU A 79 -12.08 3.02 -2.76
C GLU A 79 -12.21 3.43 -1.28
N VAL A 80 -11.87 4.68 -0.93
CA VAL A 80 -12.12 5.21 0.42
C VAL A 80 -13.59 5.14 0.80
N LYS A 81 -14.49 5.50 -0.12
CA LYS A 81 -15.94 5.47 0.13
C LYS A 81 -16.44 4.04 0.37
N GLU A 82 -15.98 3.08 -0.42
CA GLU A 82 -16.33 1.66 -0.27
C GLU A 82 -15.89 1.13 1.10
N PHE A 83 -14.64 1.36 1.50
CA PHE A 83 -14.18 0.95 2.83
C PHE A 83 -14.94 1.67 3.96
N LEU A 84 -15.26 2.95 3.81
CA LEU A 84 -16.09 3.66 4.80
C LEU A 84 -17.50 3.06 4.92
N GLN A 85 -18.06 2.54 3.82
CA GLN A 85 -19.34 1.83 3.82
C GLN A 85 -19.22 0.48 4.53
N LEU A 86 -18.21 -0.33 4.18
CA LEU A 86 -17.92 -1.61 4.85
C LEU A 86 -17.76 -1.42 6.36
N LEU A 87 -17.02 -0.39 6.80
CA LEU A 87 -16.83 -0.06 8.21
C LEU A 87 -18.12 0.40 8.93
N ASN A 88 -19.24 0.60 8.24
CA ASN A 88 -20.53 0.82 8.91
C ASN A 88 -21.26 -0.49 9.21
N GLU A 89 -20.86 -1.58 8.56
CA GLU A 89 -21.46 -2.90 8.67
C GLU A 89 -20.69 -3.82 9.62
N VAL A 90 -19.44 -3.46 9.96
CA VAL A 90 -18.62 -4.20 10.93
C VAL A 90 -19.23 -4.12 12.33
N GLU A 91 -19.50 -5.29 12.92
CA GLU A 91 -19.92 -5.48 14.30
C GLU A 91 -18.72 -5.90 15.18
N ASP A 92 -18.89 -5.93 16.51
CA ASP A 92 -17.89 -6.42 17.47
C ASP A 92 -16.51 -5.73 17.49
N VAL A 93 -16.39 -4.54 16.90
CA VAL A 93 -15.18 -3.69 16.96
C VAL A 93 -15.41 -2.50 17.90
N SER A 94 -14.37 -2.08 18.62
CA SER A 94 -14.48 -0.93 19.52
C SER A 94 -14.80 0.36 18.74
N ALA A 95 -15.70 1.19 19.29
CA ALA A 95 -16.04 2.46 18.66
C ALA A 95 -14.82 3.39 18.47
N GLU A 96 -13.80 3.24 19.34
CA GLU A 96 -12.54 3.98 19.24
C GLU A 96 -11.70 3.54 18.04
N GLU A 97 -11.48 2.23 17.87
CA GLU A 97 -10.74 1.68 16.72
C GLU A 97 -11.46 1.99 15.41
N LEU A 98 -12.80 1.86 15.38
CA LEU A 98 -13.59 2.20 14.21
C LEU A 98 -13.51 3.68 13.85
N ALA A 99 -13.65 4.57 14.85
CA ALA A 99 -13.53 6.01 14.65
C ALA A 99 -12.13 6.40 14.16
N LYS A 100 -11.09 5.73 14.65
CA LYS A 100 -9.70 5.92 14.23
C LYS A 100 -9.50 5.57 12.75
N VAL A 101 -9.95 4.39 12.31
CA VAL A 101 -9.84 3.99 10.89
C VAL A 101 -10.66 4.93 10.00
N LYS A 102 -11.91 5.22 10.36
CA LYS A 102 -12.75 6.16 9.59
C LYS A 102 -12.10 7.54 9.48
N LYS A 103 -11.52 8.05 10.56
CA LYS A 103 -10.79 9.33 10.55
C LYS A 103 -9.58 9.27 9.60
N HIS A 104 -8.83 8.16 9.62
CA HIS A 104 -7.68 7.97 8.75
C HIS A 104 -8.09 7.94 7.27
N LEU A 105 -9.11 7.14 6.94
CA LEU A 105 -9.65 7.03 5.58
C LEU A 105 -10.13 8.37 5.03
N ASN A 106 -10.87 9.14 5.83
CA ASN A 106 -11.30 10.50 5.45
C ASN A 106 -10.13 11.47 5.23
N GLY A 107 -8.97 11.21 5.85
CA GLY A 107 -7.76 12.01 5.70
C GLY A 107 -6.88 11.61 4.51
N THR A 108 -7.18 10.49 3.85
CA THR A 108 -6.38 9.91 2.76
C THR A 108 -6.20 10.90 1.61
N LYS A 109 -4.97 10.99 1.09
CA LYS A 109 -4.56 11.81 -0.06
C LYS A 109 -4.26 10.97 -1.28
N TYR A 110 -3.76 9.76 -1.07
CA TYR A 110 -3.54 8.75 -2.09
C TYR A 110 -3.47 7.36 -1.45
N ILE A 111 -3.67 6.34 -2.27
CA ILE A 111 -3.54 4.94 -1.89
C ILE A 111 -2.39 4.34 -2.68
N VAL A 112 -1.61 3.49 -2.04
CA VAL A 112 -0.66 2.61 -2.73
C VAL A 112 -1.21 1.21 -2.62
N ALA A 113 -1.48 0.59 -3.76
CA ALA A 113 -2.05 -0.75 -3.83
C ALA A 113 -0.98 -1.73 -4.32
N LEU A 114 -0.88 -2.89 -3.68
CA LEU A 114 0.05 -3.95 -4.01
C LEU A 114 -0.75 -5.19 -4.38
N GLN A 115 -0.50 -5.69 -5.58
CA GLN A 115 -0.93 -7.02 -6.00
C GLN A 115 0.24 -7.97 -5.86
N VAL A 116 0.19 -8.88 -4.88
CA VAL A 116 1.22 -9.90 -4.71
C VAL A 116 1.12 -10.89 -5.87
N THR A 117 2.25 -11.12 -6.54
CA THR A 117 2.30 -12.05 -7.67
C THR A 117 2.47 -13.47 -7.15
N GLY A 118 1.60 -14.39 -7.56
CA GLY A 118 1.65 -15.80 -7.13
C GLY A 118 2.89 -16.58 -7.55
N ASP A 119 3.82 -15.95 -8.28
CA ASP A 119 5.11 -16.52 -8.66
C ASP A 119 6.10 -16.57 -7.49
N TYR A 120 5.79 -15.93 -6.35
CA TYR A 120 6.64 -15.98 -5.17
C TYR A 120 5.81 -16.00 -3.87
N VAL A 121 5.84 -17.14 -3.16
CA VAL A 121 5.26 -17.35 -1.83
C VAL A 121 6.40 -17.82 -0.93
N GLY A 122 6.79 -17.01 0.06
CA GLY A 122 7.92 -17.31 0.95
C GLY A 122 8.45 -16.09 1.70
N GLU A 123 9.29 -16.33 2.71
CA GLU A 123 9.74 -15.32 3.68
C GLU A 123 10.36 -14.07 3.01
N GLU A 124 11.11 -14.22 1.92
CA GLU A 124 11.71 -13.07 1.21
C GLU A 124 10.68 -12.19 0.50
N GLY A 125 9.59 -12.79 0.01
CA GLY A 125 8.50 -12.10 -0.66
C GLY A 125 7.67 -11.33 0.36
N ASP A 126 7.32 -11.99 1.46
CA ASP A 126 6.60 -11.38 2.58
C ASP A 126 7.40 -10.21 3.16
N ASN A 127 8.71 -10.40 3.32
CA ASN A 127 9.63 -9.35 3.76
C ASN A 127 9.72 -8.19 2.75
N SER A 128 9.74 -8.49 1.44
CA SER A 128 9.81 -7.50 0.37
C SER A 128 8.53 -6.65 0.31
N VAL A 129 7.36 -7.28 0.42
CA VAL A 129 6.06 -6.60 0.54
C VAL A 129 6.06 -5.74 1.81
N SER A 130 6.37 -6.35 2.95
CA SER A 130 6.34 -5.70 4.26
C SER A 130 7.24 -4.46 4.31
N VAL A 131 8.49 -4.55 3.84
CA VAL A 131 9.41 -3.43 3.86
C VAL A 131 8.97 -2.32 2.91
N PHE A 132 8.39 -2.66 1.75
CA PHE A 132 7.86 -1.68 0.82
C PHE A 132 6.66 -0.93 1.43
N LEU A 133 5.69 -1.63 2.01
CA LEU A 133 4.56 -1.01 2.70
C LEU A 133 5.02 -0.15 3.88
N LYS A 134 6.01 -0.62 4.64
CA LYS A 134 6.56 0.10 5.80
C LYS A 134 7.11 1.48 5.42
N TYR A 135 7.64 1.66 4.21
CA TYR A 135 8.05 2.97 3.74
C TYR A 135 6.90 3.99 3.86
N PHE A 136 5.71 3.62 3.41
CA PHE A 136 4.55 4.50 3.38
C PHE A 136 3.98 4.74 4.78
N VAL A 137 3.99 3.72 5.64
CA VAL A 137 3.65 3.86 7.06
C VAL A 137 4.56 4.90 7.73
N ASP A 138 5.88 4.72 7.61
CA ASP A 138 6.86 5.54 8.33
C ASP A 138 6.96 6.97 7.76
N ASN A 139 6.91 7.13 6.43
CA ASN A 139 7.19 8.42 5.79
C ASN A 139 5.91 9.18 5.42
N CYS A 140 4.83 8.48 5.07
CA CYS A 140 3.63 9.05 4.46
C CYS A 140 2.39 9.01 5.39
N ALA A 141 2.60 8.62 6.66
CA ALA A 141 1.53 8.38 7.63
C ALA A 141 0.47 7.43 7.04
N GLY A 142 0.97 6.31 6.50
CA GLY A 142 0.18 5.24 5.91
C GLY A 142 -0.49 4.36 6.96
N MET A 143 -1.70 3.89 6.65
CA MET A 143 -2.37 2.79 7.36
C MET A 143 -2.54 1.64 6.38
N VAL A 144 -2.12 0.45 6.79
CA VAL A 144 -2.18 -0.76 5.95
C VAL A 144 -3.56 -1.40 6.06
N GLN A 145 -4.05 -1.90 4.93
CA GLN A 145 -5.21 -2.78 4.85
C GLN A 145 -4.85 -4.00 3.99
N GLU A 146 -5.34 -5.16 4.39
CA GLU A 146 -5.18 -6.42 3.66
C GLU A 146 -6.55 -7.04 3.40
N ASP A 147 -6.78 -7.50 2.16
CA ASP A 147 -8.04 -8.13 1.77
C ASP A 147 -8.22 -9.48 2.46
N GLY A 148 -9.39 -9.68 3.06
CA GLY A 148 -9.71 -10.87 3.85
C GLY A 148 -9.25 -10.81 5.31
N GLU A 149 -8.53 -9.76 5.71
CA GLU A 149 -8.18 -9.53 7.12
C GLU A 149 -8.76 -8.21 7.65
N GLY A 150 -8.21 -7.06 7.21
CA GLY A 150 -8.68 -5.76 7.66
C GLY A 150 -7.58 -4.70 7.80
N PHE A 151 -7.78 -3.74 8.71
CA PHE A 151 -6.88 -2.59 8.92
C PHE A 151 -5.88 -2.84 10.04
N PHE A 152 -4.64 -2.38 9.84
CA PHE A 152 -3.54 -2.61 10.78
C PHE A 152 -2.97 -1.32 11.36
N GLU A 153 -2.52 -1.43 12.61
CA GLU A 153 -1.58 -0.50 13.23
C GLU A 153 -0.33 -1.26 13.68
N GLY A 154 0.79 -1.00 13.01
CA GLY A 154 1.98 -1.84 13.17
C GLY A 154 1.67 -3.27 12.73
N ASN A 155 1.84 -4.23 13.64
CA ASN A 155 1.57 -5.65 13.39
C ASN A 155 0.24 -6.13 14.01
N LYS A 156 -0.62 -5.21 14.45
CA LYS A 156 -1.90 -5.53 15.09
C LYS A 156 -3.05 -5.15 14.15
N VAL A 157 -3.94 -6.10 13.86
CA VAL A 157 -5.25 -5.81 13.26
C VAL A 157 -6.09 -5.01 14.27
N ILE A 158 -6.53 -3.82 13.88
CA ILE A 158 -7.36 -2.93 14.71
C ILE A 158 -8.83 -2.94 14.31
N VAL A 159 -9.13 -3.33 13.07
CA VAL A 159 -10.49 -3.53 12.57
C VAL A 159 -10.46 -4.67 11.56
N GLU A 160 -11.16 -5.76 11.87
CA GLU A 160 -11.33 -6.89 10.94
C GLU A 160 -12.45 -6.58 9.92
N ILE A 161 -12.27 -7.02 8.69
CA ILE A 161 -13.21 -6.86 7.58
C ILE A 161 -13.17 -8.16 6.79
N ILE A 162 -14.08 -9.08 7.12
CA ILE A 162 -14.16 -10.44 6.59
C ILE A 162 -15.33 -10.56 5.62
#